data_AF-A0A7X1NZQ5-F1
#
_entry.id   AF-A0A7X1NZQ5-F1
#
_cell.length_a   1.000
_cell.length_b   1.000
_cell.length_c   1.000
_cell.angle_alpha   90.00
_cell.angle_beta   90.00
_cell.angle_gamma   90.00
#
_symmetry.space_group_name_H-M   'P 1'
#
loop_
_entity.id
_entity.type
_entity.pdbx_description
1 polymer ?
#
loop_
_entity_poly.entity_id
_entity_poly.type
_entity_poly.pdbx_seq_one_letter_code
_entity_poly.pdbx_strand_id
1 'polypeptide(L)'
;MSAAATNTRKWNVERLIDYLWESLEPRIQGELGEDVAVRVVAARQPDIRLNDVKIKGGVTEWKAALGEAIGDAMGDIEPEDFLNT
;
A
#
# COMPACT_ATOMS: atom_id res chain seq x y z
N MET A 1 17.66 -37.27 -11.83
CA MET A 1 17.80 -35.97 -11.15
C MET A 1 16.72 -35.06 -11.73
N SER A 2 15.60 -34.85 -11.03
CA SER A 2 14.55 -33.94 -11.50
C SER A 2 14.99 -32.51 -11.21
N ALA A 3 15.09 -31.70 -12.25
CA ALA A 3 15.22 -30.26 -12.11
C ALA A 3 13.96 -29.74 -11.40
N ALA A 4 14.12 -29.17 -10.21
CA ALA A 4 13.06 -28.43 -9.55
C ALA A 4 12.72 -27.24 -10.46
N ALA A 5 11.60 -27.32 -11.17
CA ALA A 5 11.05 -26.18 -11.90
C ALA A 5 10.66 -25.13 -10.86
N THR A 6 11.55 -24.17 -10.60
CA THR A 6 11.22 -22.99 -9.81
C THR A 6 10.25 -22.16 -10.64
N ASN A 7 8.95 -22.48 -10.51
CA ASN A 7 7.90 -21.73 -11.17
C ASN A 7 7.75 -20.42 -10.38
N THR A 8 8.58 -19.43 -10.70
CA THR A 8 8.51 -18.10 -10.09
C THR A 8 7.24 -17.45 -10.61
N ARG A 9 6.11 -17.67 -9.93
CA ARG A 9 4.85 -17.01 -10.27
C ARG A 9 5.11 -15.51 -10.31
N LYS A 10 4.71 -14.88 -11.42
CA LYS A 10 4.91 -13.44 -11.59
C LYS A 10 3.88 -12.72 -10.73
N TRP A 11 4.30 -11.70 -9.98
CA TRP A 11 3.38 -10.83 -9.28
C TRP A 11 2.43 -10.13 -10.25
N ASN A 12 1.16 -10.06 -9.90
CA ASN A 12 0.16 -9.19 -10.49
C ASN A 12 0.28 -7.82 -9.81
N VAL A 13 1.17 -6.99 -10.35
CA VAL A 13 1.50 -5.67 -9.79
C VAL A 13 0.31 -4.72 -9.85
N GLU A 14 -0.53 -4.81 -10.89
CA GLU A 14 -1.75 -3.99 -11.02
C GLU A 14 -2.73 -4.30 -9.88
N ARG A 15 -3.02 -5.59 -9.64
CA ARG A 15 -3.89 -6.01 -8.54
C ARG A 15 -3.36 -5.61 -7.16
N LEU A 16 -2.03 -5.67 -6.98
CA LEU A 16 -1.39 -5.21 -5.73
C LEU A 16 -1.57 -3.70 -5.54
N ILE A 17 -1.43 -2.91 -6.61
CA ILE A 17 -1.59 -1.45 -6.54
C ILE A 17 -3.03 -1.07 -6.20
N ASP A 18 -4.00 -1.69 -6.86
CA ASP A 18 -5.41 -1.43 -6.62
C ASP A 18 -5.77 -1.76 -5.18
N TYR A 19 -5.35 -2.92 -4.67
CA TYR A 19 -5.56 -3.31 -3.27
C TYR A 19 -4.93 -2.32 -2.29
N LEU A 20 -3.68 -1.90 -2.55
CA LEU A 20 -2.99 -0.95 -1.69
C LEU A 20 -3.70 0.40 -1.69
N TRP A 21 -4.16 0.88 -2.85
CA TRP A 21 -4.89 2.14 -2.93
C TRP A 21 -6.24 2.06 -2.19
N GLU A 22 -7.04 1.03 -2.47
CA GLU A 22 -8.34 0.80 -1.82
C GLU A 22 -8.22 0.64 -0.29
N SER A 23 -7.13 0.02 0.18
CA SER A 23 -6.89 -0.17 1.61
C SER A 23 -6.34 1.08 2.30
N LEU A 24 -5.40 1.78 1.66
CA LEU A 24 -4.69 2.91 2.26
C LEU A 24 -5.50 4.20 2.25
N GLU A 25 -6.22 4.49 1.17
CA GLU A 25 -6.96 5.76 1.03
C GLU A 25 -7.92 6.05 2.18
N PRO A 26 -8.88 5.15 2.55
CA PRO A 26 -9.83 5.43 3.63
C PRO A 26 -9.15 5.52 5.00
N ARG A 27 -8.09 4.74 5.25
CA ARG A 27 -7.35 4.76 6.52
C ARG A 27 -6.57 6.07 6.67
N ILE A 28 -5.86 6.46 5.62
CA ILE A 28 -5.11 7.72 5.58
C ILE A 28 -6.06 8.92 5.68
N GLN A 29 -7.22 8.88 5.01
CA GLN A 29 -8.21 9.96 5.12
C GLN A 29 -8.87 10.02 6.50
N GLY A 30 -9.11 8.87 7.15
CA GLY A 30 -9.62 8.81 8.52
C GLY A 30 -8.68 9.46 9.54
N GLU A 31 -7.37 9.23 9.39
CA GLU A 31 -6.35 9.76 10.29
C GLU A 31 -5.91 11.19 9.94
N LEU A 32 -5.72 11.48 8.65
CA LEU A 32 -5.04 12.69 8.18
C LEU A 32 -6.00 13.72 7.55
N GLY A 33 -7.25 13.34 7.31
CA GLY A 33 -8.32 14.16 6.77
C GLY A 33 -8.74 13.76 5.35
N GLU A 34 -10.05 13.90 5.08
CA GLU A 34 -10.69 13.53 3.81
C GLU A 34 -10.14 14.29 2.59
N ASP A 35 -9.51 15.46 2.80
CA ASP A 35 -8.90 16.25 1.73
C ASP A 35 -7.61 15.62 1.16
N VAL A 36 -7.02 14.62 1.85
CA VAL A 36 -5.77 13.99 1.42
C VAL A 36 -6.03 13.05 0.24
N ALA A 37 -5.37 13.33 -0.89
CA ALA A 37 -5.44 12.48 -2.07
C ALA A 37 -4.29 11.46 -2.07
N VAL A 38 -4.63 10.18 -1.97
CA VAL A 38 -3.66 9.07 -1.95
C VAL A 38 -3.47 8.52 -3.36
N ARG A 39 -2.22 8.31 -3.77
CA ARG A 39 -1.89 7.62 -5.02
C ARG A 39 -0.86 6.52 -4.76
N VAL A 40 -1.11 5.34 -5.31
CA VAL A 40 -0.15 4.25 -5.33
C VAL A 40 0.36 4.09 -6.76
N VAL A 41 1.68 4.16 -6.94
CA VAL A 41 2.33 4.14 -8.25
C VAL A 41 3.04 2.80 -8.47
N ALA A 42 2.84 2.22 -9.65
CA ALA A 42 3.58 1.06 -10.11
C ALA A 42 5.06 1.39 -10.27
N ALA A 43 5.89 0.89 -9.35
CA ALA A 43 7.34 0.88 -9.47
C ALA A 43 7.88 -0.46 -8.96
N ARG A 44 9.21 -0.63 -9.00
CA ARG A 44 9.87 -1.85 -8.50
C ARG A 44 9.51 -2.16 -7.04
N GLN A 45 9.19 -1.11 -6.28
CA GLN A 45 8.49 -1.16 -5.01
C GLN A 45 7.30 -0.19 -5.14
N PRO A 46 6.08 -0.54 -4.67
CA PRO A 46 4.96 0.38 -4.71
C PRO A 46 5.33 1.72 -4.04
N ASP A 47 5.12 2.82 -4.76
CA ASP A 47 5.42 4.17 -4.28
C ASP A 47 4.10 4.85 -3.86
N ILE A 48 3.97 5.17 -2.58
CA ILE A 48 2.77 5.81 -2.01
C ILE A 48 3.00 7.31 -1.97
N ARG A 49 2.17 8.06 -2.69
CA ARG A 49 2.23 9.52 -2.77
C ARG A 49 0.99 10.13 -2.15
N LEU A 50 1.22 11.09 -1.25
CA LEU A 50 0.18 11.86 -0.61
C LEU A 50 0.19 13.26 -1.20
N ASN A 51 -0.94 13.68 -1.77
CA ASN A 51 -1.12 15.02 -2.33
C ASN A 51 -2.12 15.80 -1.47
N ASP A 52 -2.08 17.13 -1.59
CA ASP A 52 -2.97 18.06 -0.87
C ASP A 52 -2.94 17.90 0.66
N VAL A 53 -1.82 17.40 1.19
CA VAL A 53 -1.63 17.15 2.61
C VAL A 53 -1.62 18.47 3.39
N LYS A 54 -2.63 18.64 4.24
CA LYS A 54 -2.65 19.68 5.28
C LYS A 54 -2.41 19.01 6.62
N ILE A 55 -1.15 19.06 7.08
CA ILE A 55 -0.77 18.52 8.38
C ILE A 55 -1.50 19.32 9.46
N LYS A 56 -2.43 18.66 10.16
CA LYS A 56 -3.04 19.17 11.39
C LYS A 56 -2.25 18.60 12.57
N GLY A 57 -1.74 19.46 13.46
CA GLY A 57 -0.93 19.04 14.61
C GLY A 57 0.56 18.89 14.31
N GLY A 58 1.25 18.08 15.10
CA GLY A 58 2.71 17.88 14.98
C GLY A 58 3.09 16.91 13.87
N VAL A 59 4.19 17.20 13.16
CA VAL A 59 4.73 16.32 12.11
C VAL A 59 5.04 14.90 12.63
N THR A 60 5.42 14.77 13.91
CA THR A 60 5.69 13.47 14.54
C THR A 60 4.44 12.63 14.69
N GLU A 61 3.34 13.22 15.16
CA GLU A 61 2.04 12.56 15.33
C GLU A 61 1.50 12.13 13.97
N TRP A 62 1.61 13.03 12.99
CA TRP A 62 1.23 12.77 11.61
C TRP A 62 1.99 11.59 11.00
N LYS A 63 3.30 11.49 11.24
CA LYS A 63 4.12 10.34 10.78
C LYS A 63 3.76 9.04 11.48
N ALA A 64 3.40 9.10 12.77
CA ALA A 64 2.99 7.93 13.52
C ALA A 64 1.66 7.37 12.98
N ALA A 65 0.66 8.23 12.80
CA ALA A 65 -0.63 7.86 12.24
C ALA A 65 -0.53 7.29 10.81
N LEU A 66 0.33 7.87 9.96
CA LEU A 66 0.62 7.33 8.64
C LEU A 66 1.26 5.92 8.72
N GLY A 67 2.18 5.72 9.68
CA GLY A 67 2.83 4.42 9.88
C GLY A 67 1.85 3.34 10.33
N GLU A 68 0.91 3.68 11.21
CA GLU A 68 -0.16 2.80 11.66
C GLU A 68 -1.11 2.43 10.50
N ALA A 69 -1.59 3.43 9.75
CA ALA A 69 -2.45 3.20 8.58
C ALA A 69 -1.80 2.29 7.53
N ILE A 70 -0.49 2.44 7.29
CA ILE A 70 0.26 1.56 6.38
C ILE A 70 0.42 0.15 6.98
N GLY A 71 0.75 0.06 8.26
CA GLY A 71 0.89 -1.22 8.96
C GLY A 71 -0.40 -2.05 8.90
N ASP A 72 -1.54 -1.41 9.16
CA ASP A 72 -2.85 -2.03 9.12
C ASP A 72 -3.23 -2.46 7.70
N ALA A 73 -2.99 -1.62 6.69
CA ALA A 73 -3.26 -1.98 5.30
C ALA A 73 -2.39 -3.13 4.79
N MET A 74 -1.19 -3.29 5.35
CA MET A 74 -0.28 -4.39 4.99
C MET A 74 -0.48 -5.66 5.82
N GLY A 75 -1.10 -5.56 7.00
CA GLY A 75 -1.35 -6.69 7.90
C GLY A 75 -2.24 -7.77 7.29
N ASP A 76 -3.10 -7.38 6.35
CA ASP A 76 -4.09 -8.25 5.70
C ASP A 76 -3.61 -8.81 4.34
N ILE A 77 -2.36 -8.56 3.93
CA ILE A 77 -1.84 -9.00 2.64
C ILE A 77 -1.41 -10.46 2.68
N GLU A 78 -2.11 -11.33 1.96
CA GLU A 78 -1.62 -12.67 1.60
C GLU A 78 -0.90 -12.63 0.24
N PRO A 79 0.39 -13.00 0.15
CA PRO A 79 1.14 -12.95 -1.12
C PRO A 79 0.48 -13.72 -2.26
N GLU A 80 -0.25 -14.79 -1.95
CA GLU A 80 -0.87 -15.68 -2.93
C GLU A 80 -1.98 -14.99 -3.75
N ASP A 81 -2.66 -13.99 -3.17
CA ASP A 81 -3.71 -13.22 -3.85
C ASP A 81 -3.18 -12.38 -5.02
N PHE A 82 -1.88 -12.09 -4.99
CA PHE A 82 -1.22 -11.19 -5.93
C PHE A 82 -0.25 -11.91 -6.84
N LEU A 83 -0.26 -13.25 -6.89
CA LEU A 83 0.49 -14.01 -7.88
C LEU A 83 -0.39 -14.29 -9.09
N ASN A 84 0.14 -14.08 -10.30
CA ASN A 84 -0.51 -14.52 -11.52
C ASN A 84 -0.68 -16.05 -11.47
N THR A 85 -1.90 -16.49 -11.74
CA THR A 85 -2.30 -17.90 -11.79
C THR A 85 -1.73 -18.61 -13.01
#